data_AF-A0A538RUF7-F1
#
_entry.id   AF-A0A538RUF7-F1
#
_cell.length_a   1.000
_cell.length_b   1.000
_cell.length_c   1.000
_cell.angle_alpha   90.00
_cell.angle_beta   90.00
_cell.angle_gamma   90.00
#
_symmetry.space_group_name_H-M   'P 1'
#
loop_
_entity.id
_entity.type
_entity.pdbx_description
1 polymer ?
#
loop_
_entity_poly.entity_id
_entity_poly.type
_entity_poly.pdbx_seq_one_letter_code
_entity_poly.pdbx_strand_id
1 'polypeptide(L)'
;MLIEAVDHPIRYRFPGGEIRLEPGRPVEVEPERAAKLLVRAGAKVRAITPVMHPGDRITWTRGDLTVQQGVVDCLHTDPDGTGWAFYTVPDGSWGVVNLTYVTTR
;
A
#
# COMPACT_ATOMS: atom_id res chain seq x y z
N MET A 1 1.18 3.66 -2.52
CA MET A 1 0.41 2.41 -2.75
C MET A 1 1.20 1.54 -3.72
N LEU A 2 1.36 0.25 -3.43
CA LEU A 2 1.97 -0.68 -4.37
C LEU A 2 0.93 -1.18 -5.36
N ILE A 3 1.23 -1.10 -6.66
CA ILE A 3 0.41 -1.69 -7.71
C ILE A 3 1.27 -2.49 -8.67
N GLU A 4 0.69 -3.52 -9.28
CA GLU A 4 1.34 -4.30 -10.33
C GLU A 4 0.37 -4.64 -11.46
N ALA A 5 0.92 -5.10 -12.59
CA ALA A 5 0.10 -5.68 -13.64
C ALA A 5 -0.31 -7.11 -13.26
N VAL A 6 -1.49 -7.56 -13.70
CA VAL A 6 -1.99 -8.90 -13.35
C VAL A 6 -1.38 -9.96 -14.27
N ASP A 7 -1.58 -9.86 -15.58
CA ASP A 7 -1.17 -10.92 -16.53
C ASP A 7 -0.01 -10.53 -17.44
N HIS A 8 0.02 -9.29 -17.95
CA HIS A 8 0.98 -8.84 -18.95
C HIS A 8 1.55 -7.48 -18.56
N PRO A 9 2.82 -7.17 -18.90
CA PRO A 9 3.40 -5.86 -18.63
C PRO A 9 2.58 -4.72 -19.26
N ILE A 10 2.33 -3.66 -18.48
CA ILE A 10 1.57 -2.49 -18.91
C ILE A 10 2.47 -1.27 -18.82
N ARG A 11 2.53 -0.51 -19.90
CA ARG A 11 3.12 0.83 -19.90
C ARG A 11 2.03 1.86 -19.77
N TYR A 12 2.11 2.68 -18.73
CA TYR A 12 1.18 3.76 -18.51
C TYR A 12 1.89 5.10 -18.56
N ARG A 13 1.45 5.96 -19.50
CA ARG A 13 1.98 7.31 -19.68
C ARG A 13 1.08 8.33 -19.00
N PHE A 14 1.70 9.30 -18.34
CA PHE A 14 1.02 10.41 -17.68
C PHE A 14 1.84 11.70 -17.88
N PRO A 15 1.22 12.89 -17.67
CA PRO A 15 1.97 14.14 -17.66
C PRO A 15 3.05 14.09 -16.57
N GLY A 16 4.32 14.11 -16.99
CA GLY A 16 5.48 14.00 -16.10
C GLY A 16 6.19 12.65 -16.08
N GLY A 17 5.79 11.66 -16.90
CA GLY A 17 6.57 10.43 -17.06
C GLY A 17 5.81 9.21 -17.57
N GLU A 18 6.50 8.07 -17.52
CA GLU A 18 5.96 6.75 -17.82
C GLU A 18 6.25 5.82 -16.65
N ILE A 19 5.30 4.95 -16.31
CA ILE A 19 5.51 3.82 -15.41
C ILE A 19 5.30 2.52 -16.18
N ARG A 20 6.17 1.54 -15.90
CA ARG A 20 6.04 0.17 -16.39
C ARG A 20 5.65 -0.72 -15.21
N LEU A 21 4.47 -1.30 -15.30
CA LEU A 21 3.96 -2.27 -14.34
C LEU A 21 4.20 -3.67 -14.91
N GLU A 22 4.75 -4.58 -14.11
CA GLU A 22 5.02 -5.96 -14.50
C GLU A 22 4.35 -6.91 -13.50
N PRO A 23 3.85 -8.08 -13.93
CA PRO A 23 3.34 -9.09 -13.01
C PRO A 23 4.41 -9.57 -12.03
N GLY A 24 4.05 -9.66 -10.75
CA GLY A 24 4.97 -10.08 -9.68
C GLY A 24 5.99 -9.02 -9.28
N ARG A 25 5.91 -7.80 -9.83
CA ARG A 25 6.83 -6.70 -9.52
C ARG A 25 6.03 -5.45 -9.16
N PRO A 26 5.57 -5.35 -7.89
CA PRO A 26 4.84 -4.19 -7.42
C PRO A 26 5.71 -2.94 -7.48
N VAL A 27 5.12 -1.85 -7.97
CA VAL A 27 5.76 -0.54 -8.02
C VAL A 27 5.00 0.41 -7.13
N GLU A 28 5.74 1.22 -6.37
CA GLU A 28 5.13 2.26 -5.55
C GLU A 28 4.64 3.41 -6.43
N VAL A 29 3.36 3.71 -6.30
CA VAL A 29 2.66 4.76 -7.00
C VAL A 29 1.92 5.62 -5.98
N GLU A 30 1.92 6.92 -6.24
CA GLU A 30 1.14 7.90 -5.47
C GLU A 30 -0.35 7.47 -5.43
N PRO A 31 -1.00 7.50 -4.25
CA PRO A 31 -2.35 6.95 -4.06
C PRO A 31 -3.42 7.45 -5.04
N GLU A 32 -3.52 8.75 -5.32
CA GLU A 32 -4.52 9.29 -6.25
C GLU A 32 -4.29 8.78 -7.67
N ARG A 33 -3.03 8.70 -8.09
CA ARG A 33 -2.64 8.14 -9.37
C ARG A 33 -2.92 6.64 -9.46
N ALA A 34 -2.62 5.90 -8.39
CA ALA A 34 -2.89 4.48 -8.30
C ALA A 34 -4.40 4.21 -8.39
N ALA A 35 -5.23 5.00 -7.71
CA ALA A 35 -6.69 4.91 -7.79
C ALA A 35 -7.20 5.15 -9.23
N LYS A 36 -6.71 6.19 -9.90
CA LYS A 36 -7.06 6.44 -11.33
C LYS A 36 -6.64 5.28 -12.23
N LEU A 37 -5.47 4.69 -11.97
CA LEU A 37 -4.96 3.54 -12.70
C LEU A 37 -5.81 2.30 -12.50
N LEU A 38 -6.19 1.99 -11.26
CA LEU A 38 -7.05 0.85 -10.93
C LEU A 38 -8.43 0.97 -11.60
N VAL A 39 -9.03 2.16 -11.58
CA VAL A 39 -10.30 2.42 -12.27
C VAL A 39 -10.15 2.27 -13.79
N ARG A 40 -9.09 2.83 -14.38
CA ARG A 40 -8.92 2.86 -15.84
C ARG A 40 -8.46 1.53 -16.43
N ALA A 41 -7.57 0.83 -15.74
CA ALA A 41 -7.00 -0.45 -16.19
C ALA A 41 -7.88 -1.65 -15.79
N GLY A 42 -8.81 -1.47 -14.85
CA GLY A 42 -9.70 -2.50 -14.36
C GLY A 42 -8.91 -3.72 -13.88
N ALA A 43 -9.34 -4.91 -14.27
CA ALA A 43 -8.72 -6.18 -13.89
C ALA A 43 -7.27 -6.39 -14.38
N LYS A 44 -6.69 -5.46 -15.16
CA LYS A 44 -5.33 -5.57 -15.67
C LYS A 44 -4.27 -5.12 -14.67
N VAL A 45 -4.66 -4.34 -13.66
CA VAL A 45 -3.80 -3.83 -12.60
C VAL A 45 -4.44 -4.16 -11.26
N ARG A 46 -3.64 -4.55 -10.27
CA ARG A 46 -4.11 -4.76 -8.91
C ARG A 46 -3.28 -3.98 -7.91
N ALA A 47 -3.92 -3.57 -6.82
CA ALA A 47 -3.20 -3.11 -5.64
C ALA A 47 -2.59 -4.33 -4.94
N ILE A 48 -1.37 -4.15 -4.44
CA ILE A 48 -0.66 -5.15 -3.65
C ILE A 48 -0.56 -4.64 -2.23
N THR A 49 -1.13 -5.42 -1.33
CA THR A 49 -0.90 -5.24 0.09
C THR A 49 0.48 -5.82 0.41
N PRO A 50 1.39 -5.06 1.05
CA PRO A 50 2.68 -5.59 1.48
C PRO A 50 2.46 -6.84 2.35
N VAL A 51 3.29 -7.88 2.15
CA VAL A 51 3.35 -8.98 3.11
C VAL A 51 4.01 -8.42 4.37
N MET A 52 3.25 -8.38 5.46
CA MET A 52 3.68 -7.90 6.75
C MET A 52 3.61 -9.01 7.80
N HIS A 53 4.38 -8.84 8.86
CA HIS A 53 4.43 -9.73 10.01
C HIS A 53 4.38 -8.92 11.32
N PRO A 54 3.86 -9.51 12.41
CA PRO A 54 4.10 -8.98 13.74
C PRO A 54 5.61 -8.75 14.00
N GLY A 55 5.96 -7.60 14.56
CA GLY A 55 7.32 -7.14 14.77
C GLY A 55 7.86 -6.23 13.66
N ASP A 56 7.23 -6.19 12.49
CA ASP A 56 7.66 -5.30 11.40
C ASP A 56 7.48 -3.84 11.79
N ARG A 57 8.44 -3.00 11.35
CA ARG A 57 8.33 -1.54 11.49
C ARG A 57 7.60 -0.97 10.28
N ILE A 58 6.51 -0.27 10.53
CA ILE A 58 5.69 0.37 9.51
C ILE A 58 5.79 1.88 9.58
N THR A 59 5.64 2.52 8.42
CA THR A 59 5.58 3.98 8.27
C THR A 59 4.31 4.37 7.53
N TRP A 60 3.59 5.38 8.00
CA TRP A 60 2.40 5.92 7.33
C TRP A 60 2.28 7.43 7.54
N THR A 61 1.46 8.08 6.70
CA THR A 61 1.18 9.51 6.78
C THR A 61 -0.23 9.73 7.33
N ARG A 62 -0.36 10.53 8.39
CA ARG A 62 -1.66 10.93 8.95
C ARG A 62 -2.35 11.98 8.08
N GLY A 63 -3.63 12.24 8.34
CA GLY A 63 -4.40 13.26 7.62
C GLY A 63 -3.84 14.68 7.75
N ASP A 64 -3.03 14.96 8.77
CA ASP A 64 -2.31 16.22 8.99
C ASP A 64 -0.93 16.25 8.29
N LEU A 65 -0.64 15.28 7.43
CA LEU A 65 0.62 15.11 6.69
C LEU A 65 1.83 14.76 7.57
N THR A 66 1.63 14.49 8.86
CA THR A 66 2.72 14.00 9.72
C THR A 66 3.02 12.54 9.41
N VAL A 67 4.32 12.23 9.32
CA VAL A 67 4.80 10.86 9.14
C VAL A 67 4.91 10.20 10.50
N GLN A 68 4.31 9.01 10.63
CA GLN A 68 4.30 8.21 11.84
C GLN A 68 5.02 6.89 11.61
N GLN A 69 5.57 6.33 12.69
CA GLN A 69 6.20 5.02 12.69
C GLN A 69 5.77 4.22 13.90
N GLY A 70 5.59 2.91 13.71
CA GLY A 70 5.15 1.99 14.74
C GLY A 70 5.63 0.57 14.45
N VAL A 71 5.44 -0.30 15.44
CA VAL A 71 5.72 -1.74 15.35
C VAL A 71 4.40 -2.46 15.26
N VAL A 72 4.29 -3.42 14.34
CA VAL A 72 3.08 -4.21 14.15
C VAL A 72 2.96 -5.23 15.28
N ASP A 73 1.83 -5.23 15.97
CA ASP A 73 1.54 -6.20 17.02
C ASP A 73 0.77 -7.41 16.45
N CYS A 74 -0.22 -7.14 15.60
CA CYS A 74 -0.96 -8.17 14.88
C CYS A 74 -1.60 -7.64 13.60
N LEU A 75 -2.06 -8.57 12.77
CA LEU A 75 -2.68 -8.29 11.48
C LEU A 75 -4.09 -8.87 11.44
N HIS A 76 -4.98 -8.16 10.76
CA HIS A 76 -6.33 -8.61 10.47
C HIS A 76 -6.64 -8.46 8.99
N THR A 77 -7.46 -9.35 8.46
CA THR A 77 -7.98 -9.25 7.11
C THR A 77 -9.50 -9.44 7.17
N ASP A 78 -10.21 -8.42 6.74
CA ASP A 78 -11.66 -8.45 6.64
C ASP A 78 -12.09 -9.45 5.54
N PRO A 79 -13.35 -9.94 5.55
CA PRO A 79 -13.86 -10.86 4.52
C PRO A 79 -13.79 -10.29 3.09
N ASP A 80 -13.74 -8.97 2.93
CA ASP A 80 -13.61 -8.29 1.64
C ASP A 80 -12.14 -8.18 1.15
N GLY A 81 -11.20 -8.69 1.92
CA GLY A 81 -9.76 -8.66 1.62
C GLY A 81 -9.04 -7.40 2.12
N THR A 82 -9.74 -6.49 2.82
CA THR A 82 -9.11 -5.31 3.42
C THR A 82 -8.17 -5.72 4.55
N GLY A 83 -6.90 -5.34 4.43
CA GLY A 83 -5.88 -5.62 5.44
C GLY A 83 -5.73 -4.49 6.45
N TRP A 84 -5.58 -4.85 7.72
CA TRP A 84 -5.34 -3.92 8.84
C TRP A 84 -4.12 -4.35 9.65
N ALA A 85 -3.30 -3.38 10.04
CA ALA A 85 -2.27 -3.54 11.07
C ALA A 85 -2.70 -2.88 12.36
N PHE A 86 -2.64 -3.64 13.45
CA PHE A 86 -2.62 -3.10 14.81
C PHE A 86 -1.17 -2.88 15.20
N TYR A 87 -0.87 -1.71 15.75
CA TYR A 87 0.50 -1.29 16.01
C TYR A 87 0.64 -0.54 17.33
N THR A 88 1.86 -0.55 17.83
CA THR A 88 2.31 0.26 18.97
C THR A 88 3.33 1.30 18.50
N VAL A 89 3.16 2.55 18.94
CA VAL A 89 4.09 3.65 18.68
C VAL A 89 5.08 3.83 19.86
N PRO A 90 6.21 4.55 19.69
CA PRO A 90 7.24 4.64 20.72
C PRO A 90 6.79 5.21 22.08
N ASP A 91 5.70 5.98 22.12
CA ASP A 91 5.13 6.51 23.36
C ASP A 91 4.28 5.49 24.14
N GLY A 92 4.14 4.26 23.61
CA GLY A 92 3.39 3.17 24.22
C GLY A 92 1.90 3.14 23.86
N SER A 93 1.41 4.11 23.08
CA SER A 93 0.04 4.10 22.56
C SER A 93 -0.12 3.05 21.46
N TRP A 94 -1.34 2.51 21.33
CA TRP A 94 -1.69 1.58 20.25
C TRP A 94 -2.68 2.22 19.27
N GLY A 95 -2.70 1.71 18.04
CA GLY A 95 -3.61 2.15 17.00
C GLY A 95 -3.84 1.10 15.93
N VAL A 96 -4.65 1.46 14.93
CA VAL A 96 -4.95 0.63 13.76
C VAL A 96 -4.78 1.44 12.48
N VAL A 97 -4.24 0.82 11.43
CA VAL A 97 -4.03 1.45 10.13
C VAL A 97 -4.31 0.45 9.01
N ASN A 98 -4.94 0.92 7.94
CA ASN A 98 -5.19 0.11 6.76
C ASN A 98 -3.86 -0.12 6.01
N LEU A 99 -3.57 -1.37 5.67
CA LEU A 99 -2.33 -1.78 5.02
C LEU A 99 -2.11 -1.16 3.64
N THR A 100 -3.15 -0.59 3.04
CA THR A 100 -3.06 0.15 1.78
C THR A 100 -2.25 1.46 1.91
N TYR A 101 -2.21 2.04 3.11
CA TYR A 101 -1.57 3.33 3.40
C TYR A 101 -0.23 3.20 4.14
N VAL A 102 0.21 1.98 4.42
CA VAL A 102 1.50 1.75 5.08
C VAL A 102 2.58 1.41 4.07
N THR A 103 3.79 1.79 4.42
CA THR A 103 5.02 1.31 3.78
C THR A 103 5.85 0.56 4.81
N THR A 104 6.40 -0.58 4.40
CA THR A 104 7.39 -1.33 5.18
C THR A 104 8.78 -0.86 4.73
N ARG A 105 9.66 -0.54 5.69
CA ARG A 105 11.06 -0.24 5.41
C ARG A 105 11.96 -1.37 5.85
#